data_AF-A9XHW1-F1
#
_entry.id   AF-A9XHW1-F1
#
_cell.length_a   1.000
_cell.length_b   1.000
_cell.length_c   1.000
_cell.angle_alpha   90.00
_cell.angle_beta   90.00
_cell.angle_gamma   90.00
#
_symmetry.space_group_name_H-M   'P 1'
#
loop_
_entity.id
_entity.type
_entity.pdbx_description
1 polymer ?
#
loop_
_entity_poly.entity_id
_entity_poly.type
_entity_poly.pdbx_seq_one_letter_code
_entity_poly.pdbx_strand_id
1 'polypeptide(L)'
;SCSQYHKMYRTVKATTGRQIFQPLHSLRSAEKALLPGYHSFEWNPPLKNVSTSTDVGIIDGLSGLNRSVDEYPVNVISKRFRYDAALVSTLKDMEENIQEGLKSQDLDDYLTGPFTVVIKESCDGMGDVSEKHGCGPAVPEKAVRFSFTIMTISIPSSNGPIRIFEEAKPNSELCCKPLCLMLADESDHETLTAILSPIVAEREDMKTSDLLLEIGGILRNFKFVFRGTGYDEKLVREVEGLEASGSQYICTLCDSTRLEASQNLVFHSITRSHTENLQRYETWRANPYHESVEELRDRVKGVSAKPFIETLPSIDALHCDIGNAAEFYRIFQLEIGEVYKNPNATREEKKRWAVTLDKHLRKKMNLKPIMRMNGNFA
;
A
#
# COMPACT_ATOMS: atom_id res chain seq x y z
N SER A 1 -23.85 7.98 -7.07
CA SER A 1 -24.12 6.77 -7.88
C SER A 1 -24.77 7.15 -9.21
N CYS A 2 -24.62 6.33 -10.26
CA CYS A 2 -25.22 6.59 -11.57
C CYS A 2 -26.75 6.71 -11.54
N SER A 3 -27.43 5.96 -10.67
CA SER A 3 -28.89 6.03 -10.52
C SER A 3 -29.36 7.38 -9.96
N GLN A 4 -28.64 7.92 -8.97
CA GLN A 4 -28.95 9.25 -8.41
C GLN A 4 -28.61 10.37 -9.41
N TYR A 5 -27.48 10.25 -10.10
CA TYR A 5 -27.14 11.17 -11.20
C TYR A 5 -28.22 11.15 -12.29
N HIS A 6 -28.71 9.98 -12.69
CA HIS A 6 -29.75 9.87 -13.70
C HIS A 6 -31.08 10.51 -13.25
N LYS A 7 -31.45 10.37 -11.98
CA LYS A 7 -32.60 11.07 -11.40
C LYS A 7 -32.42 12.58 -11.52
N MET A 8 -31.29 13.13 -11.10
CA MET A 8 -30.96 14.55 -11.24
C MET A 8 -31.02 15.01 -12.70
N TYR A 9 -30.34 14.30 -13.61
CA TYR A 9 -30.34 14.57 -15.05
C TYR A 9 -31.76 14.66 -15.61
N ARG A 10 -32.62 13.68 -15.31
CA ARG A 10 -34.00 13.66 -15.80
C ARG A 10 -34.82 14.81 -15.23
N THR A 11 -34.72 15.08 -13.93
CA THR A 11 -35.47 16.16 -13.28
C THR A 11 -35.09 17.52 -13.86
N VAL A 12 -33.79 17.82 -13.96
CA VAL A 12 -33.32 19.11 -14.51
C VAL A 12 -33.73 19.28 -15.97
N LYS A 13 -33.59 18.22 -16.79
CA LYS A 13 -34.00 18.27 -18.20
C LYS A 13 -35.52 18.47 -18.35
N ALA A 14 -36.32 17.81 -17.52
CA ALA A 14 -37.78 17.93 -17.55
C ALA A 14 -38.27 19.31 -17.10
N THR A 15 -37.70 19.87 -16.03
CA THR A 15 -38.13 21.17 -15.49
C THR A 15 -37.66 22.35 -16.34
N THR A 16 -36.43 22.32 -16.85
CA THR A 16 -35.85 23.45 -17.59
C THR A 16 -36.09 23.38 -19.10
N GLY A 17 -36.47 22.21 -19.63
CA GLY A 17 -36.53 21.93 -21.06
C GLY A 17 -35.16 21.90 -21.76
N ARG A 18 -34.05 22.10 -21.04
CA ARG A 18 -32.68 22.13 -21.57
C ARG A 18 -31.86 20.95 -21.06
N GLN A 19 -31.05 20.35 -21.95
CA GLN A 19 -30.11 19.30 -21.56
C GLN A 19 -28.82 19.91 -21.00
N ILE A 20 -28.84 20.27 -19.72
CA ILE A 20 -27.67 20.82 -19.01
C ILE A 20 -26.65 19.72 -18.70
N PHE A 21 -27.11 18.64 -18.07
CA PHE A 21 -26.29 17.48 -17.76
C PHE A 21 -26.27 16.49 -18.93
N GLN A 22 -25.12 15.83 -19.15
CA GLN A 22 -25.01 14.79 -20.17
C GLN A 22 -25.62 13.46 -19.70
N PRO A 23 -26.21 12.65 -20.59
CA PRO A 23 -26.76 11.35 -20.23
C PRO A 23 -25.66 10.35 -19.87
N LEU A 24 -26.03 9.29 -19.14
CA LEU A 24 -25.07 8.29 -18.64
C LEU A 24 -24.22 7.62 -19.73
N HIS A 25 -24.75 7.41 -20.95
CA HIS A 25 -23.97 6.79 -22.02
C HIS A 25 -22.82 7.69 -22.51
N SER A 26 -23.02 9.02 -22.50
CA SER A 26 -21.95 9.98 -22.81
C SER A 26 -20.88 9.95 -21.73
N LEU A 27 -21.28 9.90 -20.46
CA LEU A 27 -20.33 9.78 -19.35
C LEU A 27 -19.51 8.48 -19.41
N ARG A 28 -20.15 7.34 -19.70
CA ARG A 28 -19.44 6.06 -19.89
C ARG A 28 -18.47 6.08 -21.08
N SER A 29 -18.77 6.87 -22.10
CA SER A 29 -17.88 7.01 -23.26
C SER A 29 -16.68 7.89 -22.93
N ALA A 30 -16.89 8.97 -22.17
CA ALA A 30 -15.83 9.83 -21.67
C ALA A 30 -14.92 9.12 -20.65
N GLU A 31 -15.50 8.30 -19.76
CA GLU A 31 -14.76 7.52 -18.75
C GLU A 31 -13.70 6.61 -19.37
N LYS A 32 -13.93 6.06 -20.57
CA LYS A 32 -12.95 5.20 -21.24
C LYS A 32 -11.59 5.88 -21.42
N ALA A 33 -11.57 7.19 -21.69
CA ALA A 33 -10.33 7.93 -21.86
C ALA A 33 -9.53 8.09 -20.56
N LEU A 34 -10.18 7.93 -19.41
CA LEU A 34 -9.57 8.05 -18.08
C LEU A 34 -9.18 6.69 -17.48
N LEU A 35 -9.59 5.59 -18.10
CA LEU A 35 -9.30 4.25 -17.60
C LEU A 35 -8.03 3.68 -18.25
N PRO A 36 -7.31 2.80 -17.53
CA PRO A 36 -6.25 1.99 -18.12
C PRO A 36 -6.74 1.21 -19.34
N GLY A 37 -5.88 1.09 -20.36
CA GLY A 37 -6.20 0.43 -21.62
C GLY A 37 -6.65 1.35 -22.76
N TYR A 38 -6.61 2.68 -22.58
CA TYR A 38 -7.03 3.63 -23.61
C TYR A 38 -5.86 4.23 -24.41
N HIS A 39 -4.79 4.64 -23.73
CA HIS A 39 -3.66 5.31 -24.35
C HIS A 39 -2.61 4.32 -24.84
N SER A 40 -1.99 4.61 -25.99
CA SER A 40 -0.85 3.87 -26.51
C SER A 40 0.43 4.28 -25.80
N PHE A 41 1.33 3.32 -25.60
CA PHE A 41 2.64 3.49 -24.97
C PHE A 41 3.58 2.36 -25.37
N GLU A 42 4.86 2.54 -25.12
CA GLU A 42 5.90 1.53 -25.38
C GLU A 42 6.88 1.48 -24.20
N TRP A 43 7.46 0.31 -23.94
CA TRP A 43 8.56 0.14 -23.00
C TRP A 43 9.84 -0.18 -23.74
N ASN A 44 10.94 0.51 -23.37
CA ASN A 44 12.25 0.27 -23.94
C ASN A 44 13.31 0.05 -22.82
N PRO A 45 13.90 -1.15 -22.71
CA PRO A 45 13.57 -2.37 -23.47
C PRO A 45 12.17 -2.93 -23.15
N PRO A 46 11.57 -3.79 -23.99
CA PRO A 46 10.29 -4.41 -23.67
C PRO A 46 10.33 -5.19 -22.33
N LEU A 47 9.25 -5.07 -21.55
CA LEU A 47 9.10 -5.80 -20.29
C LEU A 47 9.03 -7.32 -20.54
N LYS A 48 9.78 -8.12 -19.77
CA LYS A 48 10.04 -9.54 -20.10
C LYS A 48 8.80 -10.42 -20.00
N ASN A 49 8.00 -10.24 -18.94
CA ASN A 49 6.84 -11.09 -18.65
C ASN A 49 5.50 -10.35 -18.76
N VAL A 50 5.50 -9.19 -19.42
CA VAL A 50 4.31 -8.34 -19.56
C VAL A 50 3.93 -8.25 -21.04
N SER A 51 2.65 -8.46 -21.35
CA SER A 51 2.15 -8.32 -22.73
C SER A 51 2.35 -6.90 -23.26
N THR A 52 2.76 -6.79 -24.52
CA THR A 52 2.92 -5.50 -25.23
C THR A 52 1.58 -4.84 -25.60
N SER A 53 0.45 -5.53 -25.41
CA SER A 53 -0.88 -4.97 -25.71
C SER A 53 -1.17 -3.77 -24.80
N THR A 54 -1.54 -2.62 -25.38
CA THR A 54 -1.82 -1.40 -24.61
C THR A 54 -3.31 -1.20 -24.31
N ASP A 55 -4.18 -2.10 -24.80
CA ASP A 55 -5.64 -2.06 -24.68
C ASP A 55 -6.19 -2.85 -23.49
N VAL A 56 -5.33 -3.15 -22.50
CA VAL A 56 -5.68 -3.94 -21.32
C VAL A 56 -6.25 -3.05 -20.22
N GLY A 57 -7.54 -3.21 -19.94
CA GLY A 57 -8.25 -2.55 -18.84
C GLY A 57 -8.28 -3.39 -17.56
N ILE A 58 -9.49 -3.55 -16.99
CA ILE A 58 -9.70 -4.39 -15.79
C ILE A 58 -9.55 -5.86 -16.16
N ILE A 59 -8.68 -6.57 -15.45
CA ILE A 59 -8.43 -8.00 -15.62
C ILE A 59 -8.74 -8.78 -14.33
N ASP A 60 -8.94 -10.09 -14.48
CA ASP A 60 -9.13 -10.98 -13.33
C ASP A 60 -7.83 -11.09 -12.53
N GLY A 61 -7.86 -10.74 -11.25
CA GLY A 61 -6.65 -10.73 -10.42
C GLY A 61 -6.04 -12.11 -10.20
N LEU A 62 -6.82 -13.17 -10.41
CA LEU A 62 -6.33 -14.55 -10.41
C LEU A 62 -5.26 -14.82 -11.48
N SER A 63 -5.20 -14.00 -12.53
CA SER A 63 -4.15 -14.07 -13.56
C SER A 63 -3.96 -15.48 -14.15
N GLY A 64 -5.06 -16.23 -14.33
CA GLY A 64 -5.05 -17.58 -14.90
C GLY A 64 -4.90 -18.73 -13.89
N LEU A 65 -4.96 -18.46 -12.58
CA LEU A 65 -4.92 -19.50 -11.54
C LEU A 65 -6.00 -20.57 -11.77
N ASN A 66 -5.58 -21.84 -11.75
CA ASN A 66 -6.45 -22.97 -12.00
C ASN A 66 -7.51 -23.09 -10.89
N ARG A 67 -8.77 -23.36 -11.29
CA ARG A 67 -9.90 -23.55 -10.37
C ARG A 67 -10.41 -24.99 -10.36
N SER A 68 -9.59 -25.94 -10.82
CA SER A 68 -9.93 -27.36 -10.71
C SER A 68 -10.08 -27.77 -9.24
N VAL A 69 -10.96 -28.73 -8.97
CA VAL A 69 -11.13 -29.32 -7.64
C VAL A 69 -9.90 -30.11 -7.17
N ASP A 70 -9.01 -30.46 -8.11
CA ASP A 70 -7.75 -31.16 -7.83
C ASP A 70 -6.65 -30.21 -7.32
N GLU A 71 -6.84 -28.90 -7.49
CA GLU A 71 -5.86 -27.86 -7.16
C GLU A 71 -6.18 -27.20 -5.82
N TYR A 72 -5.30 -26.31 -5.36
CA TYR A 72 -5.54 -25.55 -4.14
C TYR A 72 -6.82 -24.71 -4.24
N PRO A 73 -7.75 -24.76 -3.26
CA PRO A 73 -9.02 -24.04 -3.34
C PRO A 73 -8.82 -22.52 -3.43
N VAL A 74 -9.27 -21.93 -4.54
CA VAL A 74 -9.19 -20.49 -4.78
C VAL A 74 -10.45 -19.79 -4.28
N ASN A 75 -10.47 -19.49 -2.98
CA ASN A 75 -11.59 -18.83 -2.30
C ASN A 75 -11.46 -17.30 -2.26
N VAL A 76 -11.17 -16.71 -3.43
CA VAL A 76 -10.91 -15.27 -3.58
C VAL A 76 -11.57 -14.74 -4.84
N ILE A 77 -12.09 -13.51 -4.74
CA ILE A 77 -12.51 -12.71 -5.89
C ILE A 77 -11.56 -11.52 -5.96
N SER A 78 -10.85 -11.39 -7.08
CA SER A 78 -9.92 -10.27 -7.30
C SER A 78 -10.13 -9.62 -8.66
N LYS A 79 -9.92 -8.30 -8.71
CA LYS A 79 -9.84 -7.52 -9.94
C LYS A 79 -8.69 -6.55 -9.82
N ARG A 80 -7.95 -6.38 -10.91
CA ARG A 80 -6.82 -5.46 -10.97
C ARG A 80 -6.71 -4.78 -12.32
N PHE A 81 -5.95 -3.70 -12.36
CA PHE A 81 -5.34 -3.22 -13.59
C PHE A 81 -3.95 -3.86 -13.77
N ARG A 82 -3.48 -3.91 -15.02
CA ARG A 82 -2.06 -4.15 -15.29
C ARG A 82 -1.28 -2.92 -14.84
N TYR A 83 -0.16 -3.10 -14.14
CA TYR A 83 0.47 -2.01 -13.41
C TYR A 83 1.01 -0.92 -14.34
N ASP A 84 1.67 -1.31 -15.44
CA ASP A 84 2.10 -0.40 -16.49
C ASP A 84 0.94 0.42 -17.09
N ALA A 85 -0.18 -0.23 -17.43
CA ALA A 85 -1.35 0.45 -17.99
C ALA A 85 -1.98 1.43 -16.97
N ALA A 86 -1.97 1.10 -15.68
CA ALA A 86 -2.42 1.97 -14.61
C ALA A 86 -1.51 3.20 -14.43
N LEU A 87 -0.18 3.02 -14.52
CA LEU A 87 0.78 4.12 -14.49
C LEU A 87 0.63 5.05 -15.69
N VAL A 88 0.45 4.49 -16.89
CA VAL A 88 0.21 5.26 -18.12
C VAL A 88 -1.05 6.10 -18.00
N SER A 89 -2.17 5.50 -17.57
CA SER A 89 -3.43 6.20 -17.36
C SER A 89 -3.28 7.31 -16.31
N THR A 90 -2.52 7.08 -15.24
CA THR A 90 -2.28 8.09 -14.20
C THR A 90 -1.39 9.23 -14.70
N LEU A 91 -0.32 8.95 -15.43
CA LEU A 91 0.53 9.99 -16.03
C LEU A 91 -0.24 10.82 -17.06
N LYS A 92 -1.17 10.20 -17.79
CA LYS A 92 -2.06 10.88 -18.72
C LYS A 92 -3.08 11.78 -18.04
N ASP A 93 -3.67 11.34 -16.94
CA ASP A 93 -4.52 12.16 -16.06
C ASP A 93 -3.76 13.40 -15.54
N MET A 94 -2.44 13.29 -15.38
CA MET A 94 -1.56 14.35 -14.89
C MET A 94 -0.86 15.16 -16.00
N GLU A 95 -1.29 15.02 -17.27
CA GLU A 95 -0.64 15.67 -18.43
C GLU A 95 -0.55 17.20 -18.26
N GLU A 96 -1.62 17.84 -17.81
CA GLU A 96 -1.64 19.29 -17.55
C GLU A 96 -0.68 19.67 -16.42
N ASN A 97 -0.64 18.89 -15.33
CA ASN A 97 0.26 19.16 -14.20
C ASN A 97 1.74 19.03 -14.59
N ILE A 98 2.08 18.07 -15.46
CA ILE A 98 3.45 17.88 -15.96
C ILE A 98 3.86 19.09 -16.82
N GLN A 99 2.96 19.56 -17.70
CA GLN A 99 3.21 20.73 -18.56
C GLN A 99 3.33 22.03 -17.75
N GLU A 100 2.43 22.25 -16.80
CA GLU A 100 2.52 23.40 -15.87
C GLU A 100 3.80 23.35 -15.04
N GLY A 101 4.18 22.15 -14.59
CA GLY A 101 5.41 21.89 -13.86
C GLY A 101 6.66 22.32 -14.64
N LEU A 102 6.75 21.94 -15.91
CA LEU A 102 7.85 22.35 -16.80
C LEU A 102 7.93 23.86 -16.94
N LYS A 103 6.79 24.51 -17.23
CA LYS A 103 6.70 25.97 -17.35
C LYS A 103 7.09 26.68 -16.06
N SER A 104 6.68 26.16 -14.91
CA SER A 104 6.99 26.75 -13.59
C SER A 104 8.48 26.70 -13.25
N GLN A 105 9.22 25.79 -13.87
CA GLN A 105 10.66 25.61 -13.70
C GLN A 105 11.48 26.24 -14.84
N ASP A 106 10.84 27.06 -15.70
CA ASP A 106 11.44 27.66 -16.90
C ASP A 106 12.11 26.62 -17.84
N LEU A 107 11.54 25.41 -17.89
CA LEU A 107 12.01 24.34 -18.76
C LEU A 107 11.23 24.31 -20.08
N ASP A 108 11.90 23.90 -21.15
CA ASP A 108 11.30 23.77 -22.46
C ASP A 108 10.13 22.77 -22.48
N ASP A 109 8.98 23.21 -23.00
CA ASP A 109 7.80 22.36 -23.16
C ASP A 109 8.08 21.12 -24.01
N TYR A 110 9.10 21.14 -24.87
CA TYR A 110 9.50 20.05 -25.75
C TYR A 110 10.52 19.07 -25.15
N LEU A 111 10.82 19.19 -23.86
CA LEU A 111 11.75 18.29 -23.17
C LEU A 111 11.26 16.83 -23.18
N THR A 112 12.07 15.92 -23.71
CA THR A 112 11.70 14.50 -23.86
C THR A 112 12.07 13.62 -22.65
N GLY A 113 12.84 14.12 -21.68
CA GLY A 113 13.26 13.36 -20.49
C GLY A 113 14.74 12.90 -20.54
N PRO A 114 15.15 11.96 -19.67
CA PRO A 114 14.28 11.07 -18.89
C PRO A 114 13.67 11.75 -17.65
N PHE A 115 12.37 11.57 -17.46
CA PHE A 115 11.66 11.96 -16.24
C PHE A 115 11.76 10.82 -15.22
N THR A 116 12.05 11.13 -13.96
CA THR A 116 12.01 10.16 -12.86
C THR A 116 10.73 10.34 -12.06
N VAL A 117 9.89 9.31 -12.06
CA VAL A 117 8.61 9.23 -11.36
C VAL A 117 8.80 8.42 -10.09
N VAL A 118 8.59 9.04 -8.93
CA VAL A 118 8.64 8.34 -7.63
C VAL A 118 7.24 7.93 -7.26
N ILE A 119 7.03 6.64 -7.03
CA ILE A 119 5.74 6.04 -6.71
C ILE A 119 5.77 5.56 -5.27
N LYS A 120 4.79 6.00 -4.47
CA LYS A 120 4.48 5.37 -3.18
C LYS A 120 3.54 4.20 -3.45
N GLU A 121 3.92 3.01 -3.02
CA GLU A 121 3.07 1.83 -3.03
C GLU A 121 2.50 1.61 -1.63
N SER A 122 1.23 1.22 -1.59
CA SER A 122 0.50 0.97 -0.36
C SER A 122 -0.31 -0.30 -0.49
N CYS A 123 -0.34 -1.11 0.57
CA CYS A 123 -1.20 -2.27 0.65
C CYS A 123 -1.78 -2.36 2.06
N ASP A 124 -3.09 -2.53 2.17
CA ASP A 124 -3.78 -2.62 3.46
C ASP A 124 -4.88 -3.69 3.43
N GLY A 125 -4.98 -4.44 4.53
CA GLY A 125 -6.10 -5.31 4.83
C GLY A 125 -7.23 -4.57 5.55
N MET A 126 -8.46 -4.89 5.16
CA MET A 126 -9.69 -4.41 5.76
C MET A 126 -10.46 -5.59 6.36
N GLY A 127 -10.85 -5.47 7.63
CA GLY A 127 -11.82 -6.35 8.26
C GLY A 127 -13.26 -5.90 8.04
N ASP A 128 -14.21 -6.70 8.51
CA ASP A 128 -15.64 -6.38 8.55
C ASP A 128 -16.23 -6.07 7.16
N VAL A 129 -15.74 -6.73 6.11
CA VAL A 129 -16.24 -6.61 4.74
C VAL A 129 -17.24 -7.74 4.47
N SER A 130 -18.51 -7.52 4.80
CA SER A 130 -19.52 -8.58 4.73
C SER A 130 -19.64 -9.26 3.37
N GLU A 131 -19.68 -10.59 3.38
CA GLU A 131 -19.93 -11.40 2.19
C GLU A 131 -21.35 -11.15 1.67
N LYS A 132 -21.52 -11.17 0.35
CA LYS A 132 -22.85 -11.07 -0.27
C LYS A 132 -23.38 -12.45 -0.59
N HIS A 133 -24.67 -12.66 -0.37
CA HIS A 133 -25.38 -13.79 -0.99
C HIS A 133 -25.25 -13.72 -2.52
N GLY A 134 -25.09 -14.87 -3.16
CA GLY A 134 -25.02 -14.96 -4.61
C GLY A 134 -24.32 -16.23 -5.08
N CYS A 135 -24.10 -16.31 -6.39
CA CYS A 135 -23.22 -17.31 -6.98
C CYS A 135 -21.76 -16.87 -6.85
N GLY A 136 -20.87 -17.78 -6.50
CA GLY A 136 -19.45 -17.51 -6.36
C GLY A 136 -18.77 -18.49 -5.41
N PRO A 137 -17.44 -18.42 -5.28
CA PRO A 137 -16.75 -19.10 -4.18
C PRO A 137 -17.18 -18.47 -2.85
N ALA A 138 -17.07 -19.25 -1.77
CA ALA A 138 -17.15 -18.68 -0.42
C ALA A 138 -15.91 -17.79 -0.23
N VAL A 139 -16.11 -16.52 0.11
CA VAL A 139 -15.02 -15.55 0.30
C VAL A 139 -14.93 -15.11 1.75
N PRO A 140 -13.74 -14.77 2.27
CA PRO A 140 -13.63 -14.23 3.62
C PRO A 140 -14.31 -12.86 3.72
N GLU A 141 -14.82 -12.52 4.92
CA GLU A 141 -15.38 -11.19 5.21
C GLU A 141 -14.30 -10.12 5.42
N LYS A 142 -13.31 -10.13 4.52
CA LYS A 142 -12.10 -9.30 4.54
C LYS A 142 -11.76 -8.91 3.11
N ALA A 143 -11.06 -7.79 2.99
CA ALA A 143 -10.53 -7.35 1.71
C ALA A 143 -9.08 -6.91 1.84
N VAL A 144 -8.31 -7.05 0.77
CA VAL A 144 -6.99 -6.45 0.63
C VAL A 144 -7.03 -5.50 -0.55
N ARG A 145 -6.43 -4.32 -0.37
CA ARG A 145 -6.33 -3.29 -1.40
C ARG A 145 -4.87 -2.96 -1.64
N PHE A 146 -4.40 -3.17 -2.86
CA PHE A 146 -3.11 -2.68 -3.32
C PHE A 146 -3.34 -1.42 -4.16
N SER A 147 -2.63 -0.35 -3.82
CA SER A 147 -2.77 0.97 -4.43
C SER A 147 -1.42 1.64 -4.62
N PHE A 148 -1.39 2.69 -5.44
CA PHE A 148 -0.19 3.51 -5.63
C PHE A 148 -0.53 5.00 -5.73
N THR A 149 0.48 5.83 -5.50
CA THR A 149 0.40 7.29 -5.64
C THR A 149 1.67 7.78 -6.31
N ILE A 150 1.55 8.61 -7.34
CA ILE A 150 2.70 9.35 -7.88
C ILE A 150 3.02 10.48 -6.90
N MET A 151 4.17 10.36 -6.23
CA MET A 151 4.60 11.31 -5.21
C MET A 151 5.29 12.52 -5.82
N THR A 152 6.21 12.28 -6.76
CA THR A 152 6.97 13.34 -7.42
C THR A 152 7.33 12.94 -8.84
N ILE A 153 7.41 13.92 -9.73
CA ILE A 153 8.01 13.77 -11.06
C ILE A 153 9.15 14.78 -11.16
N SER A 154 10.32 14.31 -11.58
CA SER A 154 11.54 15.13 -11.64
C SER A 154 12.38 14.84 -12.87
N ILE A 155 13.29 15.75 -13.20
CA ILE A 155 14.25 15.62 -14.30
C ILE A 155 15.66 15.71 -13.72
N PRO A 156 16.60 14.85 -14.14
CA PRO A 156 17.99 14.94 -13.70
C PRO A 156 18.63 16.25 -14.20
N SER A 157 19.35 16.95 -13.34
CA SER A 157 20.16 18.13 -13.67
C SER A 157 21.51 18.09 -12.95
N SER A 158 22.49 18.84 -13.44
CA SER A 158 23.85 18.90 -12.88
C SER A 158 23.89 19.36 -11.42
N ASN A 159 22.91 20.16 -11.00
CA ASN A 159 22.79 20.70 -9.63
C ASN A 159 21.81 19.90 -8.75
N GLY A 160 21.44 18.68 -9.17
CA GLY A 160 20.44 17.85 -8.51
C GLY A 160 19.13 17.77 -9.30
N PRO A 161 18.21 16.85 -8.95
CA PRO A 161 16.97 16.65 -9.69
C PRO A 161 16.03 17.85 -9.55
N ILE A 162 15.56 18.37 -10.68
CA ILE A 162 14.55 19.44 -10.73
C ILE A 162 13.18 18.80 -10.64
N ARG A 163 12.39 19.13 -9.61
CA ARG A 163 11.02 18.61 -9.44
C ARG A 163 10.06 19.46 -10.26
N ILE A 164 9.27 18.82 -11.11
CA ILE A 164 8.20 19.46 -11.89
C ILE A 164 6.82 19.18 -11.30
N PHE A 165 6.68 18.10 -10.54
CA PHE A 165 5.46 17.77 -9.82
C PHE A 165 5.80 17.21 -8.45
N GLU A 166 5.01 17.60 -7.44
CA GLU A 166 5.02 17.04 -6.10
C GLU A 166 3.58 17.00 -5.58
N GLU A 167 3.13 15.83 -5.13
CA GLU A 167 1.79 15.65 -4.60
C GLU A 167 1.64 16.43 -3.28
N ALA A 168 0.77 17.44 -3.30
CA ALA A 168 0.58 18.35 -2.17
C ALA A 168 -0.06 17.66 -0.96
N LYS A 169 -0.88 16.62 -1.17
CA LYS A 169 -1.57 15.88 -0.12
C LYS A 169 -1.36 14.37 -0.32
N PRO A 170 -0.16 13.84 -0.04
CA PRO A 170 0.23 12.48 -0.40
C PRO A 170 -0.56 11.38 0.32
N ASN A 171 -1.27 11.72 1.39
CA ASN A 171 -2.13 10.80 2.14
C ASN A 171 -3.63 11.06 1.91
N SER A 172 -3.99 11.88 0.91
CA SER A 172 -5.39 12.05 0.52
C SER A 172 -5.88 10.83 -0.25
N GLU A 173 -7.11 10.45 0.02
CA GLU A 173 -7.90 9.49 -0.72
C GLU A 173 -8.03 9.81 -2.22
N LEU A 174 -7.85 11.08 -2.62
CA LEU A 174 -7.96 11.53 -4.01
C LEU A 174 -6.78 11.07 -4.88
N CYS A 175 -5.59 10.96 -4.29
CA CYS A 175 -4.35 10.61 -5.01
C CYS A 175 -3.97 9.13 -4.88
N CYS A 176 -4.65 8.37 -4.03
CA CYS A 176 -4.41 6.94 -3.83
C CYS A 176 -5.15 6.13 -4.90
N LYS A 177 -4.47 5.84 -6.02
CA LYS A 177 -5.04 5.15 -7.17
C LYS A 177 -5.11 3.63 -6.87
N PRO A 178 -6.30 3.00 -6.89
CA PRO A 178 -6.43 1.57 -6.63
C PRO A 178 -5.89 0.77 -7.81
N LEU A 179 -5.06 -0.23 -7.53
CA LEU A 179 -4.49 -1.10 -8.55
C LEU A 179 -5.08 -2.51 -8.51
N CYS A 180 -5.22 -3.09 -7.31
CA CYS A 180 -5.80 -4.41 -7.11
C CYS A 180 -6.71 -4.41 -5.89
N LEU A 181 -7.90 -4.98 -6.05
CA LEU A 181 -8.87 -5.21 -4.99
C LEU A 181 -9.16 -6.70 -4.93
N MET A 182 -9.01 -7.30 -3.76
CA MET A 182 -9.33 -8.71 -3.54
C MET A 182 -10.14 -8.91 -2.27
N LEU A 183 -11.07 -9.86 -2.31
CA LEU A 183 -11.74 -10.38 -1.12
C LEU A 183 -10.91 -11.55 -0.58
N ALA A 184 -9.95 -11.22 0.28
CA ALA A 184 -8.98 -12.14 0.87
C ALA A 184 -8.60 -11.66 2.28
N ASP A 185 -8.04 -12.56 3.09
CA ASP A 185 -7.35 -12.18 4.32
C ASP A 185 -5.89 -11.88 3.98
N GLU A 186 -5.36 -10.73 4.43
CA GLU A 186 -3.93 -10.42 4.30
C GLU A 186 -3.02 -11.44 5.03
N SER A 187 -3.60 -12.21 5.95
CA SER A 187 -2.90 -13.25 6.72
C SER A 187 -2.92 -14.61 6.03
N ASP A 188 -3.64 -14.77 4.91
CA ASP A 188 -3.59 -15.95 4.04
C ASP A 188 -2.50 -15.73 2.99
N HIS A 189 -1.29 -16.21 3.32
CA HIS A 189 -0.09 -15.96 2.54
C HIS A 189 -0.18 -16.56 1.14
N GLU A 190 -0.74 -17.76 1.01
CA GLU A 190 -0.92 -18.45 -0.27
C GLU A 190 -1.82 -17.65 -1.21
N THR A 191 -2.97 -17.19 -0.72
CA THR A 191 -3.88 -16.36 -1.51
C THR A 191 -3.24 -15.01 -1.83
N LEU A 192 -2.62 -14.35 -0.85
CA LEU A 192 -2.02 -13.03 -1.03
C LEU A 192 -0.91 -13.06 -2.09
N THR A 193 0.00 -14.03 -2.00
CA THR A 193 1.11 -14.19 -2.96
C THR A 193 0.61 -14.57 -4.35
N ALA A 194 -0.39 -15.45 -4.47
CA ALA A 194 -0.96 -15.83 -5.76
C ALA A 194 -1.57 -14.62 -6.51
N ILE A 195 -2.21 -13.70 -5.78
CA ILE A 195 -2.86 -12.52 -6.39
C ILE A 195 -1.88 -11.37 -6.63
N LEU A 196 -0.92 -11.14 -5.73
CA LEU A 196 0.00 -9.99 -5.81
C LEU A 196 1.28 -10.29 -6.61
N SER A 197 1.71 -11.55 -6.74
CA SER A 197 2.94 -11.88 -7.48
C SER A 197 2.97 -11.39 -8.94
N PRO A 198 1.87 -11.36 -9.72
CA PRO A 198 1.89 -10.74 -11.05
C PRO A 198 2.19 -9.24 -11.01
N ILE A 199 1.69 -8.53 -9.99
CA ILE A 199 1.94 -7.09 -9.80
C ILE A 199 3.41 -6.86 -9.45
N VAL A 200 3.98 -7.70 -8.57
CA VAL A 200 5.40 -7.65 -8.23
C VAL A 200 6.26 -7.94 -9.47
N ALA A 201 5.90 -8.94 -10.28
CA ALA A 201 6.64 -9.27 -11.50
C ALA A 201 6.63 -8.11 -12.51
N GLU A 202 5.45 -7.50 -12.73
CA GLU A 202 5.30 -6.30 -13.56
C GLU A 202 6.18 -5.15 -13.01
N ARG A 203 6.13 -4.91 -11.70
CA ARG A 203 6.92 -3.89 -11.00
C ARG A 203 8.43 -4.08 -11.16
N GLU A 204 8.95 -5.29 -10.94
CA GLU A 204 10.38 -5.57 -11.04
C GLU A 204 10.91 -5.38 -12.46
N ASP A 205 10.15 -5.81 -13.48
CA ASP A 205 10.51 -5.59 -14.87
C ASP A 205 10.55 -4.07 -15.20
N MET A 206 9.55 -3.31 -14.72
CA MET A 206 9.44 -1.85 -14.95
C MET A 206 10.61 -1.05 -14.35
N LYS A 207 11.25 -1.51 -13.28
CA LYS A 207 12.42 -0.81 -12.69
C LYS A 207 13.62 -0.72 -13.62
N THR A 208 13.72 -1.65 -14.57
CA THR A 208 14.88 -1.78 -15.47
C THR A 208 14.59 -1.31 -16.89
N SER A 209 13.43 -0.67 -17.09
CA SER A 209 12.97 -0.18 -18.38
C SER A 209 12.51 1.26 -18.31
N ASP A 210 12.49 1.91 -19.47
CA ASP A 210 11.96 3.25 -19.65
C ASP A 210 10.60 3.17 -20.36
N LEU A 211 9.61 3.93 -19.88
CA LEU A 211 8.31 4.10 -20.54
C LEU A 211 8.38 5.25 -21.53
N LEU A 212 7.98 4.99 -22.78
CA LEU A 212 7.76 5.98 -23.82
C LEU A 212 6.27 6.28 -23.91
N LEU A 213 5.90 7.52 -23.60
CA LEU A 213 4.51 7.97 -23.56
C LEU A 213 4.38 9.37 -24.16
N GLU A 214 3.42 9.54 -25.05
CA GLU A 214 3.11 10.85 -25.62
C GLU A 214 2.42 11.73 -24.57
N ILE A 215 2.98 12.91 -24.24
CA ILE A 215 2.42 13.89 -23.30
C ILE A 215 2.54 15.27 -23.95
N GLY A 216 1.42 15.92 -24.23
CA GLY A 216 1.38 17.20 -24.96
C GLY A 216 1.73 17.09 -26.44
N GLY A 217 1.46 15.95 -27.08
CA GLY A 217 1.86 15.70 -28.47
C GLY A 217 3.34 15.32 -28.64
N ILE A 218 4.08 15.12 -27.54
CA ILE A 218 5.53 14.86 -27.56
C ILE A 218 5.80 13.52 -26.87
N LEU A 219 6.55 12.65 -27.53
CA LEU A 219 6.98 11.38 -26.97
C LEU A 219 8.03 11.61 -25.88
N ARG A 220 7.70 11.29 -24.62
CA ARG A 220 8.57 11.48 -23.46
C ARG A 220 8.95 10.15 -22.83
N ASN A 221 10.12 10.12 -22.22
CA ASN A 221 10.71 8.97 -21.53
C ASN A 221 10.54 9.11 -20.02
N PHE A 222 9.97 8.10 -19.36
CA PHE A 222 9.78 8.04 -17.91
C PHE A 222 10.47 6.81 -17.31
N LYS A 223 11.18 7.01 -16.20
CA LYS A 223 11.75 5.98 -15.34
C LYS A 223 11.00 5.96 -14.02
N PHE A 224 10.88 4.78 -13.40
CA PHE A 224 10.09 4.62 -12.19
C PHE A 224 10.95 4.21 -11.00
N VAL A 225 10.69 4.85 -9.86
CA VAL A 225 11.25 4.49 -8.55
C VAL A 225 10.09 4.13 -7.63
N PHE A 226 9.90 2.84 -7.41
CA PHE A 226 8.87 2.31 -6.53
C PHE A 226 9.35 2.34 -5.07
N ARG A 227 8.50 2.87 -4.18
CA ARG A 227 8.77 2.95 -2.74
C ARG A 227 7.59 2.35 -1.99
N GLY A 228 7.76 1.11 -1.56
CA GLY A 228 6.77 0.44 -0.74
C GLY A 228 6.80 0.92 0.71
N THR A 229 6.10 2.01 1.02
CA THR A 229 6.07 2.62 2.36
C THR A 229 4.67 2.66 2.99
N GLY A 230 3.61 2.40 2.22
CA GLY A 230 2.23 2.42 2.72
C GLY A 230 1.76 1.05 3.21
N TYR A 231 2.57 0.39 4.03
CA TYR A 231 2.31 -0.94 4.61
C TYR A 231 2.38 -0.82 6.13
N ASP A 232 1.42 -1.41 6.85
CA ASP A 232 1.54 -1.50 8.30
C ASP A 232 2.63 -2.51 8.71
N GLU A 233 3.11 -2.45 9.96
CA GLU A 233 4.20 -3.33 10.40
C GLU A 233 3.85 -4.82 10.25
N LYS A 234 2.58 -5.18 10.44
CA LYS A 234 2.11 -6.56 10.30
C LYS A 234 2.33 -7.05 8.87
N LEU A 235 1.88 -6.28 7.89
CA LEU A 235 1.99 -6.64 6.49
C LEU A 235 3.45 -6.56 6.00
N VAL A 236 4.24 -5.57 6.46
CA VAL A 236 5.68 -5.54 6.17
C VAL A 236 6.35 -6.84 6.61
N ARG A 237 6.06 -7.31 7.84
CA ARG A 237 6.62 -8.57 8.34
C ARG A 237 6.21 -9.76 7.49
N GLU A 238 4.94 -9.83 7.11
CA GLU A 238 4.40 -10.91 6.27
C GLU A 238 5.07 -10.97 4.89
N VAL A 239 5.23 -9.82 4.21
CA VAL A 239 5.76 -9.78 2.84
C VAL A 239 7.29 -9.81 2.75
N GLU A 240 7.98 -9.41 3.82
CA GLU A 240 9.44 -9.46 3.98
C GLU A 240 9.92 -10.71 4.73
N GLY A 241 9.03 -11.67 5.02
CA GLY A 241 9.39 -12.96 5.62
C GLY A 241 9.92 -12.90 7.05
N LEU A 242 9.53 -11.85 7.78
CA LEU A 242 9.90 -11.63 9.18
C LEU A 242 8.89 -12.32 10.11
N GLU A 243 9.34 -12.75 11.28
CA GLU A 243 8.42 -13.15 12.34
C GLU A 243 7.44 -12.03 12.72
N ALA A 244 6.24 -12.40 13.15
CA ALA A 244 5.18 -11.47 13.56
C ALA A 244 5.61 -10.51 14.69
N SER A 245 4.85 -9.43 14.89
CA SER A 245 5.19 -8.33 15.83
C SER A 245 5.39 -8.75 17.30
N GLY A 246 4.92 -9.94 17.70
CA GLY A 246 5.17 -10.54 19.00
C GLY A 246 6.59 -11.12 19.18
N SER A 247 7.41 -11.13 18.13
CA SER A 247 8.77 -11.69 18.16
C SER A 247 9.68 -10.98 19.18
N GLN A 248 10.75 -11.69 19.52
CA GLN A 248 11.95 -11.12 20.15
C GLN A 248 12.62 -10.09 19.24
N TYR A 249 12.58 -10.26 17.92
CA TYR A 249 13.08 -9.29 16.94
C TYR A 249 12.03 -8.23 16.64
N ILE A 250 12.18 -7.08 17.29
CA ILE A 250 11.10 -6.08 17.36
C ILE A 250 11.03 -5.13 16.17
N CYS A 251 12.07 -5.05 15.36
CA CYS A 251 12.19 -4.02 14.34
C CYS A 251 12.19 -4.62 12.94
N THR A 252 11.48 -3.98 12.01
CA THR A 252 11.53 -4.28 10.58
C THR A 252 12.70 -3.59 9.88
N LEU A 253 13.43 -2.70 10.58
CA LEU A 253 14.54 -1.92 10.04
C LEU A 253 15.92 -2.37 10.58
N CYS A 254 15.99 -2.91 11.80
CA CYS A 254 17.23 -3.36 12.42
C CYS A 254 17.11 -4.77 13.05
N ASP A 255 18.23 -5.29 13.54
CA ASP A 255 18.33 -6.64 14.07
C ASP A 255 18.19 -6.74 15.59
N SER A 256 17.94 -5.61 16.26
CA SER A 256 17.89 -5.56 17.72
C SER A 256 16.75 -6.40 18.28
N THR A 257 17.08 -7.12 19.35
CA THR A 257 16.08 -7.82 20.16
C THR A 257 15.30 -6.84 21.04
N ARG A 258 14.13 -7.26 21.55
CA ARG A 258 13.31 -6.47 22.47
C ARG A 258 14.10 -6.03 23.71
N LEU A 259 14.94 -6.91 24.23
CA LEU A 259 15.76 -6.64 25.41
C LEU A 259 16.83 -5.59 25.10
N GLU A 260 17.60 -5.78 24.02
CA GLU A 260 18.62 -4.82 23.59
C GLU A 260 18.03 -3.45 23.30
N ALA A 261 16.90 -3.40 22.59
CA ALA A 261 16.21 -2.15 22.31
C ALA A 261 15.71 -1.46 23.58
N SER A 262 15.26 -2.21 24.60
CA SER A 262 14.84 -1.61 25.89
C SER A 262 16.00 -1.00 26.69
N GLN A 263 17.23 -1.45 26.46
CA GLN A 263 18.43 -0.96 27.14
C GLN A 263 19.07 0.21 26.37
N ASN A 264 19.14 0.09 25.04
CA ASN A 264 19.79 1.08 24.18
C ASN A 264 18.85 2.24 23.82
N LEU A 265 17.60 1.93 23.49
CA LEU A 265 16.50 2.84 23.12
C LEU A 265 16.71 3.62 21.81
N VAL A 266 17.85 4.29 21.62
CA VAL A 266 18.02 5.33 20.60
C VAL A 266 19.18 5.10 19.64
N PHE A 267 20.18 4.28 19.96
CA PHE A 267 21.34 4.05 19.09
C PHE A 267 21.18 2.77 18.27
N HIS A 268 20.35 2.85 17.24
CA HIS A 268 20.15 1.79 16.25
C HIS A 268 20.42 2.33 14.85
N SER A 269 20.90 1.47 13.95
CA SER A 269 21.05 1.76 12.53
C SER A 269 20.10 0.88 11.72
N ILE A 270 19.65 1.38 10.57
CA ILE A 270 18.92 0.56 9.60
C ILE A 270 19.91 -0.45 9.01
N THR A 271 19.65 -1.74 9.23
CA THR A 271 20.46 -2.84 8.68
C THR A 271 19.68 -3.64 7.66
N ARG A 272 18.39 -3.92 7.92
CA ARG A 272 17.56 -4.75 7.06
C ARG A 272 17.28 -4.12 5.71
N SER A 273 17.22 -4.98 4.70
CA SER A 273 16.75 -4.66 3.35
C SER A 273 16.12 -5.90 2.71
N HIS A 274 15.31 -5.72 1.67
CA HIS A 274 14.72 -6.83 0.94
C HIS A 274 15.77 -7.83 0.40
N THR A 275 16.87 -7.32 -0.15
CA THR A 275 17.98 -8.16 -0.65
C THR A 275 18.63 -8.97 0.46
N GLU A 276 18.85 -8.35 1.63
CA GLU A 276 19.41 -9.05 2.77
C GLU A 276 18.43 -10.09 3.34
N ASN A 277 17.14 -9.77 3.43
CA ASN A 277 16.11 -10.71 3.88
C ASN A 277 16.05 -11.95 2.97
N LEU A 278 16.18 -11.78 1.64
CA LEU A 278 16.28 -12.91 0.71
C LEU A 278 17.49 -13.80 1.03
N GLN A 279 18.66 -13.21 1.26
CA GLN A 279 19.88 -13.95 1.63
C GLN A 279 19.75 -14.67 2.97
N ARG A 280 19.12 -14.03 3.96
CA ARG A 280 18.83 -14.61 5.27
C ARG A 280 17.86 -15.78 5.16
N TYR A 281 16.82 -15.67 4.33
CA TYR A 281 15.92 -16.79 4.05
C TYR A 281 16.63 -17.96 3.38
N GLU A 282 17.51 -17.70 2.40
CA GLU A 282 18.29 -18.77 1.76
C GLU A 282 19.21 -19.48 2.77
N THR A 283 19.78 -18.72 3.72
CA THR A 283 20.55 -19.27 4.84
C THR A 283 19.66 -20.12 5.77
N TRP A 284 18.47 -19.63 6.13
CA TRP A 284 17.48 -20.36 6.93
C TRP A 284 17.07 -21.68 6.26
N ARG A 285 16.74 -21.64 4.97
CA ARG A 285 16.29 -22.83 4.22
C ARG A 285 17.41 -23.87 4.06
N ALA A 286 18.63 -23.42 3.75
CA ALA A 286 19.74 -24.32 3.45
C ALA A 286 20.45 -24.85 4.71
N ASN A 287 20.37 -24.12 5.83
CA ASN A 287 21.13 -24.35 7.06
C ASN A 287 22.58 -24.82 6.79
N PRO A 288 23.41 -23.99 6.12
CA PRO A 288 24.74 -24.40 5.68
C PRO A 288 25.72 -24.64 6.85
N TYR A 289 25.37 -24.18 8.05
CA TYR A 289 26.19 -24.31 9.26
C TYR A 289 25.73 -25.45 10.17
N HIS A 290 24.66 -26.18 9.80
CA HIS A 290 24.09 -27.27 10.59
C HIS A 290 23.75 -26.88 12.04
N GLU A 291 23.27 -25.65 12.21
CA GLU A 291 22.90 -25.07 13.50
C GLU A 291 21.58 -25.63 14.03
N SER A 292 21.36 -25.54 15.35
CA SER A 292 20.04 -25.77 15.92
C SER A 292 19.03 -24.72 15.41
N VAL A 293 17.74 -24.96 15.61
CA VAL A 293 16.71 -24.01 15.18
C VAL A 293 16.85 -22.65 15.87
N GLU A 294 17.24 -22.63 17.15
CA GLU A 294 17.44 -21.39 17.92
C GLU A 294 18.68 -20.62 17.45
N GLU A 295 19.79 -21.33 17.23
CA GLU A 295 21.04 -20.76 16.72
C GLU A 295 20.85 -20.21 15.30
N LEU A 296 20.18 -20.97 14.43
CA LEU A 296 19.89 -20.55 13.06
C LEU A 296 18.94 -19.35 13.04
N ARG A 297 17.89 -19.35 13.88
CA ARG A 297 16.96 -18.22 14.07
C ARG A 297 17.71 -16.96 14.52
N ASP A 298 18.68 -17.11 15.41
CA ASP A 298 19.54 -16.00 15.82
C ASP A 298 20.42 -15.51 14.67
N ARG A 299 21.05 -16.42 13.92
CA ARG A 299 21.87 -16.06 12.75
C ARG A 299 21.11 -15.25 11.72
N VAL A 300 19.89 -15.66 11.38
CA VAL A 300 19.06 -15.00 10.37
C VAL A 300 18.19 -13.88 10.95
N LYS A 301 18.32 -13.61 12.26
CA LYS A 301 17.59 -12.56 12.99
C LYS A 301 16.08 -12.63 12.75
N GLY A 302 15.51 -13.83 12.83
CA GLY A 302 14.06 -14.06 12.70
C GLY A 302 13.48 -13.93 11.28
N VAL A 303 14.30 -13.99 10.23
CA VAL A 303 13.82 -14.19 8.85
C VAL A 303 13.64 -15.68 8.59
N SER A 304 12.39 -16.15 8.57
CA SER A 304 12.05 -17.58 8.47
C SER A 304 11.11 -17.93 7.32
N ALA A 305 10.62 -16.93 6.60
CA ALA A 305 9.84 -17.08 5.38
C ALA A 305 10.51 -16.31 4.22
N LYS A 306 10.13 -16.63 2.98
CA LYS A 306 10.73 -16.01 1.80
C LYS A 306 10.09 -14.65 1.54
N PRO A 307 10.86 -13.55 1.52
CA PRO A 307 10.35 -12.25 1.06
C PRO A 307 9.83 -12.34 -0.38
N PHE A 308 8.73 -11.65 -0.67
CA PHE A 308 8.18 -11.62 -2.04
C PHE A 308 7.78 -10.23 -2.54
N ILE A 309 7.59 -9.24 -1.67
CA ILE A 309 7.42 -7.83 -2.06
C ILE A 309 8.58 -7.03 -1.46
N GLU A 310 9.31 -6.30 -2.29
CA GLU A 310 10.31 -5.36 -1.80
C GLU A 310 9.62 -4.12 -1.21
N THR A 311 9.77 -3.97 0.10
CA THR A 311 9.36 -2.77 0.85
C THR A 311 10.57 -1.87 1.12
N LEU A 312 10.31 -0.57 1.28
CA LEU A 312 11.36 0.35 1.72
C LEU A 312 11.43 0.32 3.25
N PRO A 313 12.61 0.11 3.88
CA PRO A 313 12.78 0.19 5.33
C PRO A 313 12.40 1.58 5.85
N SER A 314 11.17 1.69 6.34
CA SER A 314 10.51 2.94 6.74
C SER A 314 9.53 2.66 7.86
N ILE A 315 8.94 3.72 8.40
CA ILE A 315 7.88 3.65 9.41
C ILE A 315 6.60 4.19 8.79
N ASP A 316 5.49 3.47 8.98
CA ASP A 316 4.17 4.03 8.71
C ASP A 316 3.77 4.96 9.84
N ALA A 317 3.64 6.25 9.53
CA ALA A 317 3.33 7.29 10.50
C ALA A 317 1.97 7.06 11.17
N LEU A 318 0.95 6.60 10.42
CA LEU A 318 -0.39 6.43 10.97
C LEU A 318 -0.40 5.35 12.06
N HIS A 319 0.13 4.16 11.77
CA HIS A 319 0.19 3.09 12.76
C HIS A 319 1.19 3.38 13.88
N CYS A 320 2.24 4.17 13.62
CA CYS A 320 3.14 4.68 14.66
C CYS A 320 2.39 5.56 15.67
N ASP A 321 1.61 6.53 15.20
CA ASP A 321 0.81 7.42 16.06
C ASP A 321 -0.22 6.63 16.87
N ILE A 322 -0.95 5.72 16.22
CA ILE A 322 -1.94 4.84 16.87
C ILE A 322 -1.27 3.95 17.93
N GLY A 323 -0.14 3.34 17.60
CA GLY A 323 0.60 2.45 18.50
C GLY A 323 1.15 3.20 19.72
N ASN A 324 1.80 4.34 19.49
CA ASN A 324 2.32 5.19 20.55
C ASN A 324 1.20 5.68 21.46
N ALA A 325 0.12 6.22 20.91
CA ALA A 325 -1.01 6.69 21.70
C ALA A 325 -1.67 5.56 22.51
N ALA A 326 -1.77 4.35 21.95
CA ALA A 326 -2.25 3.19 22.69
C ALA A 326 -1.35 2.84 23.88
N GLU A 327 -0.03 2.97 23.73
CA GLU A 327 0.92 2.74 24.82
C GLU A 327 0.86 3.86 25.87
N PHE A 328 0.75 5.13 25.47
CA PHE A 328 0.51 6.24 26.42
C PHE A 328 -0.82 6.08 27.15
N TYR A 329 -1.87 5.68 26.45
CA TYR A 329 -3.16 5.38 27.05
C TYR A 329 -3.03 4.24 28.08
N ARG A 330 -2.22 3.22 27.80
CA ARG A 330 -1.90 2.17 28.76
C ARG A 330 -1.11 2.70 29.96
N ILE A 331 -0.10 3.52 29.74
CA ILE A 331 0.69 4.17 30.80
C ILE A 331 -0.23 4.98 31.72
N PHE A 332 -1.14 5.79 31.18
CA PHE A 332 -2.10 6.55 32.01
C PHE A 332 -2.95 5.66 32.91
N GLN A 333 -3.40 4.49 32.42
CA GLN A 333 -4.13 3.54 33.25
C GLN A 333 -3.27 2.98 34.38
N LEU A 334 -2.01 2.67 34.10
CA LEU A 334 -1.08 2.11 35.10
C LEU A 334 -0.66 3.17 36.13
N GLU A 335 -0.51 4.43 35.73
CA GLU A 335 -0.20 5.55 36.63
C GLU A 335 -1.36 5.87 37.58
N ILE A 336 -2.62 5.81 37.10
CA ILE A 336 -3.81 5.91 37.97
C ILE A 336 -3.80 4.83 39.07
N GLY A 337 -3.24 3.66 38.73
CA GLY A 337 -3.12 2.54 39.64
C GLY A 337 -1.87 2.54 40.53
N GLU A 338 -0.97 3.51 40.35
CA GLU A 338 0.35 3.57 40.98
C GLU A 338 1.07 2.22 40.92
N VAL A 339 1.12 1.58 39.74
CA VAL A 339 1.69 0.22 39.57
C VAL A 339 3.16 0.14 40.01
N TYR A 340 3.88 1.25 39.95
CA TYR A 340 5.25 1.36 40.48
C TYR A 340 5.34 1.12 42.00
N LYS A 341 4.24 1.34 42.77
CA LYS A 341 4.11 0.97 44.19
C LYS A 341 3.46 -0.40 44.37
N ASN A 342 2.50 -0.73 43.51
CA ASN A 342 1.66 -1.94 43.60
C ASN A 342 1.84 -2.83 42.37
N PRO A 343 2.96 -3.58 42.26
CA PRO A 343 3.28 -4.34 41.05
C PRO A 343 2.29 -5.48 40.75
N ASN A 344 1.65 -6.03 41.80
CA ASN A 344 0.81 -7.23 41.72
C ASN A 344 -0.70 -6.93 41.61
N ALA A 345 -1.06 -5.84 40.92
CA ALA A 345 -2.47 -5.48 40.75
C ALA A 345 -3.26 -6.49 39.91
N THR A 346 -4.46 -6.81 40.39
CA THR A 346 -5.41 -7.75 39.80
C THR A 346 -5.98 -7.23 38.47
N ARG A 347 -6.60 -8.13 37.70
CA ARG A 347 -7.26 -7.77 36.44
C ARG A 347 -8.44 -6.82 36.67
N GLU A 348 -9.17 -7.01 37.76
CA GLU A 348 -10.31 -6.19 38.17
C GLU A 348 -9.87 -4.77 38.53
N GLU A 349 -8.75 -4.62 39.24
CA GLU A 349 -8.15 -3.31 39.52
C GLU A 349 -7.76 -2.56 38.25
N LYS A 350 -7.05 -3.23 37.33
CA LYS A 350 -6.67 -2.66 36.04
C LYS A 350 -7.89 -2.22 35.22
N LYS A 351 -8.99 -2.99 35.27
CA LYS A 351 -10.27 -2.59 34.65
C LYS A 351 -10.88 -1.34 35.31
N ARG A 352 -10.81 -1.21 36.64
CA ARG A 352 -11.29 -0.01 37.34
C ARG A 352 -10.49 1.24 36.97
N TRP A 353 -9.18 1.12 36.78
CA TRP A 353 -8.33 2.22 36.33
C TRP A 353 -8.65 2.65 34.90
N ALA A 354 -8.85 1.69 34.00
CA ALA A 354 -9.32 1.97 32.63
C ALA A 354 -10.65 2.74 32.61
N VAL A 355 -11.66 2.27 33.36
CA VAL A 355 -12.95 2.97 33.46
C VAL A 355 -12.81 4.37 34.07
N THR A 356 -11.88 4.55 35.02
CA THR A 356 -11.58 5.87 35.62
C THR A 356 -10.99 6.82 34.59
N LEU A 357 -10.00 6.38 33.83
CA LEU A 357 -9.39 7.15 32.75
C LEU A 357 -10.44 7.54 31.70
N ASP A 358 -11.24 6.58 31.24
CA ASP A 358 -12.30 6.79 30.25
C ASP A 358 -13.32 7.84 30.67
N LYS A 359 -13.77 7.79 31.93
CA LYS A 359 -14.66 8.81 32.49
C LYS A 359 -14.00 10.18 32.53
N HIS A 360 -12.71 10.24 32.85
CA HIS A 360 -11.97 11.48 32.92
C HIS A 360 -11.76 12.11 31.54
N LEU A 361 -11.29 11.32 30.56
CA LEU A 361 -11.12 11.75 29.16
C LEU A 361 -12.43 12.23 28.55
N ARG A 362 -13.55 11.54 28.81
CA ARG A 362 -14.87 12.00 28.39
C ARG A 362 -15.23 13.35 29.01
N LYS A 363 -14.99 13.54 30.31
CA LYS A 363 -15.37 14.75 31.04
C LYS A 363 -14.52 15.96 30.68
N LYS A 364 -13.23 15.77 30.40
CA LYS A 364 -12.25 16.87 30.23
C LYS A 364 -11.84 17.11 28.79
N MET A 365 -11.75 16.06 27.98
CA MET A 365 -11.29 16.12 26.59
C MET A 365 -12.42 15.85 25.58
N ASN A 366 -13.64 15.57 26.05
CA ASN A 366 -14.79 15.17 25.22
C ASN A 366 -14.53 13.92 24.37
N LEU A 367 -13.57 13.08 24.77
CA LEU A 367 -13.24 11.84 24.07
C LEU A 367 -14.11 10.69 24.58
N LYS A 368 -14.82 10.03 23.67
CA LYS A 368 -15.61 8.84 24.00
C LYS A 368 -14.67 7.63 24.06
N PRO A 369 -14.85 6.70 25.02
CA PRO A 369 -14.12 5.45 25.05
C PRO A 369 -14.34 4.66 23.76
N ILE A 370 -13.25 4.09 23.25
CA ILE A 370 -13.21 3.32 22.01
C ILE A 370 -12.65 1.92 22.30
N MET A 371 -13.06 0.94 21.50
CA MET A 371 -12.57 -0.43 21.66
C MET A 371 -11.16 -0.62 21.09
N ARG A 372 -10.88 0.01 19.95
CA ARG A 372 -9.56 0.03 19.29
C ARG A 372 -9.14 1.46 19.06
N MET A 373 -7.89 1.78 19.39
CA MET A 373 -7.29 3.09 19.14
C MET A 373 -7.36 3.42 17.64
N ASN A 374 -7.76 4.65 17.32
CA ASN A 374 -7.80 5.16 15.94
C ASN A 374 -7.04 6.49 15.87
N GLY A 375 -6.68 6.92 14.66
CA GLY A 375 -5.85 8.09 14.45
C GLY A 375 -6.45 9.43 14.89
N ASN A 376 -7.77 9.53 15.12
CA ASN A 376 -8.37 10.76 15.65
C ASN A 376 -8.36 10.80 17.19
N PHE A 377 -8.28 9.64 17.84
CA PHE A 377 -8.19 9.55 19.30
C PHE A 377 -6.74 9.64 19.76
N ALA A 378 -5.84 9.00 19.01
CA ALA A 378 -4.40 9.18 19.13
C ALA A 378 -4.06 10.67 18.99
#